data_AF-A0A4R4MH45-F1
#
_entry.id   AF-A0A4R4MH45-F1
#
_cell.length_a   1.000
_cell.length_b   1.000
_cell.length_c   1.000
_cell.angle_alpha   90.00
_cell.angle_beta   90.00
_cell.angle_gamma   90.00
#
_symmetry.space_group_name_H-M   'P 1'
#
loop_
_entity.id
_entity.type
_entity.pdbx_description
1 polymer ?
#
loop_
_entity_poly.entity_id
_entity_poly.type
_entity_poly.pdbx_seq_one_letter_code
_entity_poly.pdbx_strand_id
1 'polypeptide(L)'
;MTSSDTLHHVENACAQLRRDGQPVTFTAVAHLTRLGRTTLYRSVSLRTLIEEHRHRAATNSSLTGLLEEIRTLHTALEALAARVRQHEEQIRRLTNRVS
;
A
#
# COMPACT_ATOMS: atom_id res chain seq x y z
N MET A 1 -12.25 -14.89 16.97
CA MET A 1 -11.85 -14.01 15.85
C MET A 1 -12.85 -14.19 14.73
N THR A 2 -13.43 -13.10 14.26
CA THR A 2 -14.31 -13.15 13.08
C THR A 2 -13.45 -13.27 11.80
N SER A 3 -14.07 -13.66 10.69
CA SER A 3 -13.37 -13.78 9.40
C SER A 3 -12.73 -12.45 8.94
N SER A 4 -13.36 -11.32 9.31
CA SER A 4 -12.85 -9.98 9.01
C SER A 4 -11.62 -9.62 9.86
N ASP A 5 -11.61 -9.96 11.16
CA ASP A 5 -10.44 -9.74 12.02
C ASP A 5 -9.22 -10.54 11.54
N THR A 6 -9.47 -11.75 11.03
CA THR A 6 -8.42 -12.62 10.50
C THR A 6 -7.81 -12.05 9.22
N LEU A 7 -8.65 -11.50 8.33
CA LEU A 7 -8.20 -10.82 7.12
C LEU A 7 -7.32 -9.62 7.43
N HIS A 8 -7.78 -8.74 8.32
CA HIS A 8 -7.05 -7.53 8.71
C HIS A 8 -5.71 -7.87 9.38
N HIS A 9 -5.69 -8.94 10.18
CA HIS A 9 -4.46 -9.39 10.83
C HIS A 9 -3.43 -9.95 9.83
N VAL A 10 -3.89 -10.70 8.82
CA VAL A 10 -3.05 -11.20 7.74
C VAL A 10 -2.54 -10.06 6.85
N GLU A 11 -3.37 -9.08 6.54
CA GLU A 11 -2.99 -7.88 5.78
C GLU A 11 -1.88 -7.10 6.50
N ASN A 12 -2.04 -6.86 7.80
CA ASN A 12 -1.03 -6.20 8.62
C ASN A 12 0.29 -6.98 8.64
N ALA A 13 0.25 -8.31 8.72
CA ALA A 13 1.45 -9.14 8.66
C ALA A 13 2.16 -9.07 7.29
N CYS A 14 1.41 -9.05 6.19
CA CYS A 14 1.95 -8.85 4.85
C CYS A 14 2.61 -7.46 4.70
N ALA A 15 1.96 -6.42 5.21
CA ALA A 15 2.53 -5.07 5.23
C ALA A 15 3.81 -4.99 6.06
N GLN A 16 3.85 -5.66 7.22
CA GLN A 16 5.03 -5.73 8.08
C GLN A 16 6.21 -6.40 7.38
N LEU A 17 6.02 -7.58 6.78
CA LEU A 17 7.09 -8.27 6.04
C LEU A 17 7.67 -7.39 4.93
N ARG A 18 6.80 -6.66 4.23
CA ARG A 18 7.21 -5.77 3.15
C ARG A 18 8.02 -4.57 3.66
N ARG A 19 7.65 -4.00 4.83
CA ARG A 19 8.42 -2.93 5.48
C ARG A 19 9.79 -3.42 5.95
N ASP A 20 9.86 -4.65 6.44
CA ASP A 20 11.09 -5.26 6.94
C ASP A 20 12.00 -5.81 5.83
N GLY A 21 11.62 -5.62 4.55
CA GLY A 21 12.34 -6.16 3.38
C GLY A 21 12.33 -7.69 3.31
N GLN A 22 11.45 -8.35 4.07
CA GLN A 22 11.34 -9.79 4.12
C GLN A 22 10.40 -10.31 3.01
N PRO A 23 10.66 -11.49 2.45
CA PRO A 23 9.83 -12.06 1.41
C PRO A 23 8.44 -12.42 1.97
N VAL A 24 7.39 -11.90 1.31
CA VAL A 24 6.00 -12.22 1.66
C VAL A 24 5.68 -13.65 1.22
N THR A 25 5.83 -14.60 2.13
CA THR A 25 5.55 -16.03 1.92
C THR A 25 4.49 -16.53 2.90
N PHE A 26 3.75 -17.57 2.52
CA PHE A 26 2.76 -18.22 3.39
C PHE A 26 3.37 -18.66 4.73
N THR A 27 4.64 -19.07 4.75
CA THR A 27 5.35 -19.47 5.97
C THR A 27 5.62 -18.28 6.87
N ALA A 28 6.12 -17.17 6.31
CA ALA A 28 6.42 -15.96 7.08
C ALA A 28 5.14 -15.31 7.64
N VAL A 29 4.07 -15.29 6.82
CA VAL A 29 2.75 -14.79 7.24
C VAL A 29 2.15 -15.67 8.33
N ALA A 30 2.21 -17.00 8.19
CA ALA A 30 1.76 -17.93 9.23
C ALA A 30 2.50 -17.72 10.56
N HIS A 31 3.81 -17.48 10.50
CA HIS A 31 4.62 -17.24 11.69
C HIS A 31 4.23 -15.93 12.39
N LEU A 32 4.07 -14.83 11.65
CA LEU A 32 3.68 -13.53 12.21
C LEU A 32 2.26 -13.49 12.75
N THR A 33 1.33 -14.15 12.06
CA THR A 33 -0.11 -14.16 12.43
C THR A 33 -0.45 -15.25 13.43
N ARG A 34 0.49 -16.17 13.71
CA ARG A 34 0.28 -17.41 14.47
C ARG A 34 -0.86 -18.28 13.94
N LEU A 35 -1.19 -18.13 12.66
CA LEU A 35 -2.18 -18.95 11.98
C LEU A 35 -1.52 -20.19 11.39
N GLY A 36 -2.26 -21.30 11.38
CA GLY A 36 -1.83 -22.49 10.68
C GLY A 36 -1.77 -22.25 9.16
N ARG A 37 -0.74 -22.77 8.49
CA ARG A 37 -0.62 -22.71 7.02
C ARG A 37 -1.87 -23.27 6.32
N THR A 38 -2.46 -24.32 6.88
CA THR A 38 -3.71 -24.92 6.39
C THR A 38 -4.88 -23.93 6.40
N THR A 39 -4.97 -23.06 7.40
CA THR A 39 -5.99 -22.00 7.48
C THR A 39 -5.78 -20.97 6.37
N LEU A 40 -4.53 -20.57 6.11
CA LEU A 40 -4.20 -19.63 5.04
C LEU A 40 -4.51 -20.20 3.64
N TYR A 41 -4.23 -21.49 3.41
CA TYR A 41 -4.52 -22.13 2.12
C TYR A 41 -6.00 -22.41 1.88
N ARG A 42 -6.79 -22.68 2.94
CA ARG A 42 -8.22 -23.01 2.81
C ARG A 42 -9.08 -21.79 2.49
N SER A 43 -8.67 -20.59 2.90
CA SER A 43 -9.40 -19.36 2.59
C SER A 43 -8.91 -18.76 1.28
N VAL A 44 -9.80 -18.70 0.28
CA VAL A 44 -9.50 -18.06 -1.01
C VAL A 44 -9.12 -16.60 -0.81
N SER A 45 -9.82 -15.87 0.06
CA SER A 45 -9.53 -14.46 0.34
C SER A 45 -8.14 -14.26 0.93
N LEU A 46 -7.73 -15.08 1.91
CA LEU A 46 -6.39 -15.00 2.50
C LEU A 46 -5.30 -15.37 1.50
N ARG A 47 -5.54 -16.39 0.68
CA ARG A 47 -4.62 -16.81 -0.37
C ARG A 47 -4.41 -15.71 -1.41
N THR A 48 -5.50 -15.10 -1.91
CA THR A 48 -5.42 -13.99 -2.88
C THR A 48 -4.66 -12.80 -2.30
N LEU A 49 -4.91 -12.44 -1.05
CA LEU A 49 -4.25 -11.32 -0.39
C LEU A 49 -2.72 -11.54 -0.28
N ILE A 50 -2.30 -12.71 0.22
CA ILE A 50 -0.87 -13.03 0.35
C ILE A 50 -0.20 -13.03 -1.03
N GLU A 51 -0.89 -13.56 -2.04
CA GLU A 51 -0.37 -13.64 -3.40
C GLU A 51 -0.21 -12.26 -4.06
N GLU A 52 -1.18 -11.36 -3.87
CA GLU A 52 -1.08 -9.97 -4.34
C GLU A 52 0.10 -9.25 -3.72
N HIS A 53 0.26 -9.35 -2.39
CA HIS A 53 1.41 -8.75 -1.70
C HIS A 53 2.74 -9.34 -2.15
N ARG A 54 2.78 -10.65 -2.43
CA ARG A 54 3.96 -11.33 -2.97
C ARG A 54 4.32 -10.82 -4.36
N HIS A 55 3.35 -10.67 -5.25
CA HIS A 55 3.57 -10.11 -6.60
C HIS A 55 4.05 -8.67 -6.54
N ARG A 56 3.41 -7.82 -5.71
CA ARG A 56 3.84 -6.43 -5.50
C ARG A 56 5.25 -6.35 -4.92
N ALA A 57 5.61 -7.24 -3.99
CA ALA A 57 6.96 -7.30 -3.45
C ALA A 57 7.99 -7.73 -4.52
N ALA A 58 7.63 -8.68 -5.38
CA ALA A 58 8.50 -9.12 -6.48
C ALA A 58 8.67 -8.07 -7.58
N THR A 59 7.67 -7.24 -7.86
CA THR A 59 7.80 -6.09 -8.77
C THR A 59 8.64 -4.97 -8.14
N ASN A 60 8.50 -4.75 -6.84
CA ASN A 60 9.19 -3.68 -6.12
C ASN A 60 10.61 -4.07 -5.66
N SER A 61 10.99 -5.35 -5.71
CA SER A 61 12.38 -5.78 -5.43
C SER A 61 13.35 -5.47 -6.58
N SER A 62 12.83 -5.11 -7.75
CA SER A 62 13.64 -4.53 -8.82
C SER A 62 13.86 -3.04 -8.56
N LEU A 63 15.12 -2.59 -8.66
CA LEU A 63 15.49 -1.17 -8.58
C LEU A 63 14.66 -0.30 -9.56
N THR A 64 14.25 -0.88 -10.69
CA THR A 64 13.35 -0.27 -11.66
C THR A 64 11.93 -0.08 -11.12
N GLY A 65 11.41 -1.04 -10.34
CA GLY A 65 10.08 -0.94 -9.73
C GLY A 65 10.01 0.17 -8.68
N LEU A 66 11.07 0.32 -7.88
CA LEU A 66 11.17 1.42 -6.91
C LEU A 66 11.28 2.78 -7.60
N LEU A 67 12.05 2.88 -8.68
CA LEU A 67 12.16 4.12 -9.47
C LEU A 67 10.81 4.54 -10.06
N GLU A 68 10.02 3.60 -10.58
CA GLU A 68 8.68 3.89 -11.11
C GLU A 68 7.69 4.33 -10.03
N GLU A 69 7.76 3.76 -8.83
CA GLU A 69 6.92 4.18 -7.70
C GLU A 69 7.30 5.59 -7.21
N ILE A 70 8.59 5.89 -7.09
CA ILE A 70 9.09 7.24 -6.77
C ILE A 70 8.64 8.25 -7.83
N ARG A 71 8.77 7.89 -9.12
CA ARG A 71 8.33 8.74 -10.24
C ARG A 71 6.83 9.02 -10.15
N THR A 72 6.03 8.01 -9.85
CA THR A 72 4.57 8.14 -9.71
C THR A 72 4.19 9.05 -8.54
N LEU A 73 4.85 8.89 -7.40
CA LEU A 73 4.62 9.76 -6.23
C LEU A 73 5.04 11.20 -6.50
N HIS A 74 6.15 11.42 -7.20
CA HIS A 74 6.60 12.74 -7.60
C HIS A 74 5.58 13.43 -8.50
N THR A 75 5.05 12.73 -9.51
CA THR A 75 4.00 13.27 -10.39
C THR A 75 2.71 13.62 -9.62
N ALA A 76 2.30 12.77 -8.67
CA ALA A 76 1.12 13.06 -7.85
C ALA A 76 1.33 14.30 -6.96
N LEU A 77 2.53 14.46 -6.39
CA LEU A 77 2.90 15.61 -5.58
C LEU A 77 2.91 16.91 -6.40
N GLU A 78 3.47 16.87 -7.62
CA GLU A 78 3.46 18.02 -8.54
C GLU A 78 2.04 18.45 -8.91
N ALA A 79 1.16 17.50 -9.19
CA ALA A 79 -0.24 17.78 -9.49
C ALA A 79 -0.95 18.44 -8.29
N LEU A 80 -0.68 17.98 -7.07
CA LEU A 80 -1.20 18.59 -5.86
C LEU A 80 -0.67 20.02 -5.67
N ALA A 81 0.63 20.23 -5.85
CA ALA A 81 1.25 21.55 -5.74
C ALA A 81 0.67 22.54 -6.77
N ALA A 82 0.43 22.08 -8.01
CA ALA A 82 -0.23 22.88 -9.03
C ALA A 82 -1.64 23.30 -8.62
N ARG A 83 -2.40 22.37 -8.03
CA ARG A 83 -3.77 22.64 -7.57
C ARG A 83 -3.82 23.60 -6.39
N VAL A 84 -2.88 23.49 -5.45
CA VAL A 84 -2.74 24.44 -4.34
C VAL A 84 -2.47 25.86 -4.87
N ARG A 85 -1.49 26.02 -5.77
CA ARG A 85 -1.20 27.32 -6.40
C ARG A 85 -2.42 27.91 -7.11
N GLN A 86 -3.19 27.07 -7.81
CA GLN A 86 -4.42 27.51 -8.47
C GLN A 86 -5.45 28.02 -7.46
N HIS A 87 -5.65 27.29 -6.36
CA HIS A 87 -6.59 27.71 -5.31
C HIS A 87 -6.14 29.01 -4.63
N GLU A 88 -4.85 29.17 -4.33
CA GLU A 88 -4.30 30.40 -3.75
C GLU A 88 -4.53 31.61 -4.67
N GLU A 89 -4.31 31.45 -5.98
CA GLU A 89 -4.56 32.49 -6.97
C GLU A 89 -6.07 32.81 -7.10
N GLN A 90 -6.94 31.81 -7.03
CA GLN A 90 -8.39 32.03 -7.01
C GLN A 90 -8.83 32.82 -5.78
N ILE A 91 -8.31 32.47 -4.60
CA ILE A 91 -8.60 33.21 -3.35
C ILE A 91 -8.13 34.65 -3.48
N ARG A 92 -6.90 34.89 -3.97
CA ARG A 92 -6.35 36.24 -4.18
C ARG A 92 -7.24 37.09 -5.08
N ARG A 93 -7.73 36.52 -6.19
CA ARG A 93 -8.65 37.21 -7.11
C ARG A 93 -10.00 37.52 -6.49
N LEU A 94 -10.53 36.64 -5.64
CA LEU A 94 -11.79 36.87 -4.95
C LEU A 94 -11.63 37.97 -3.88
N THR A 95 -10.57 37.92 -3.07
CA THR A 95 -10.28 38.94 -2.06
C THR A 95 -10.08 40.33 -2.70
N ASN A 96 -9.37 40.43 -3.82
CA ASN A 96 -9.17 41.68 -4.54
C ASN A 96 -10.43 42.22 -5.27
N ARG A 97 -11.49 41.41 -5.43
CA ARG A 97 -12.77 41.85 -6.01
C ARG A 97 -13.77 42.35 -4.96
N VAL A 98 -13.52 42.06 -3.68
CA VAL A 98 -14.39 42.41 -2.55
C VAL A 98 -13.85 43.63 -1.78
N SER A 99 -12.59 44.03 -2.01
CA SER A 99 -12.05 45.34 -1.61
C SER A 99 -12.29 46.38 -2.69
#